data_AF-A0A919B9S0-F1
#
_entry.id   AF-A0A919B9S0-F1
#
_cell.length_a   1.000
_cell.length_b   1.000
_cell.length_c   1.000
_cell.angle_alpha   90.00
_cell.angle_beta   90.00
_cell.angle_gamma   90.00
#
_symmetry.space_group_name_H-M   'P 1'
#
loop_
_entity.id
_entity.type
_entity.pdbx_description
1 polymer ?
#
loop_
_entity_poly.entity_id
_entity_poly.type
_entity_poly.pdbx_seq_one_letter_code
_entity_poly.pdbx_strand_id
1 'polypeptide(L)'
;MATRPPGVYITEKSSGVRMITGVGTSTPAFLGYTEVPDGEPAEGAPRPFDESERVVPQPVRGWQEFADRYSITPLRDELAALLKKQKAGETPTPDELKRIQVLQRCFTLAEAVYGFFANGGTSCYVVGFLGPDRAVTDLAGDADARTGLGGLETVPEVTMVAVPSLWDMTVAATQSATPPQPALPAGAALIGQVLAHCTKQRNRLAVVDAPPGLLADPLKEFVGTLASPDTDDAAFTALYYPWVMVPGIDGVPRTVPPSGHLAGVWARTDAERGVFKAPANQNLRGVLDLPVLLTDDQNGTLNDKGVNCLRVFPGRGLLVWGARTRSSSRDWRYLNVRRLVSFLSDSIQRSTTWAVFEPNDDRLWGTLRHSVVSFLTDQWRQGALLGRTPDEAFYVICDRTNNTPDTIDAGQVICDIGVAPVRPAEFVQFTITQLAGQPGGKS
;
A
#
# COMPACT_ATOMS: atom_id res chain seq x y z
N MET A 1 57.67 18.93 20.16
CA MET A 1 57.10 17.60 20.46
C MET A 1 56.98 17.46 21.97
N ALA A 2 55.77 17.44 22.52
CA ALA A 2 55.59 17.23 23.96
C ALA A 2 55.76 15.73 24.27
N THR A 3 56.77 15.40 25.08
CA THR A 3 57.03 14.06 25.58
C THR A 3 55.96 13.66 26.60
N ARG A 4 55.11 12.69 26.25
CA ARG A 4 54.14 12.10 27.19
C ARG A 4 54.82 10.99 28.00
N PRO A 5 54.63 10.92 29.33
CA PRO A 5 55.23 9.88 30.17
C PRO A 5 54.64 8.50 29.86
N PRO A 6 55.35 7.39 30.17
CA PRO A 6 54.82 6.04 29.98
C PRO A 6 53.61 5.79 30.90
N GLY A 7 52.50 5.37 30.29
CA GLY A 7 51.22 5.09 30.96
C GLY A 7 50.16 4.61 29.98
N VAL A 8 49.04 4.09 30.48
CA VAL A 8 47.87 3.74 29.62
C VAL A 8 47.02 4.99 29.46
N TYR A 9 46.86 5.45 28.22
CA TYR A 9 46.02 6.59 27.89
C TYR A 9 44.78 6.12 27.16
N ILE A 10 43.61 6.41 27.73
CA ILE A 10 42.32 6.20 27.07
C ILE A 10 41.96 7.54 26.42
N THR A 11 41.80 7.54 25.10
CA THR A 11 41.22 8.69 24.38
C THR A 11 39.85 8.26 23.90
N GLU A 12 38.81 8.83 24.51
CA GLU A 12 37.45 8.66 24.01
C GLU A 12 37.30 9.46 22.72
N LYS A 13 37.29 8.75 21.59
CA LYS A 13 36.86 9.30 20.31
C LYS A 13 35.40 8.93 20.12
N SER A 14 34.54 9.93 19.93
CA SER A 14 33.18 9.67 19.45
C SER A 14 33.27 8.89 18.15
N SER A 15 32.53 7.78 18.05
CA SER A 15 32.60 6.87 16.89
C SER A 15 32.14 7.54 15.59
N GLY A 16 31.48 8.71 15.66
CA GLY A 16 30.93 9.43 14.52
C GLY A 16 29.79 8.68 13.80
N VAL A 17 29.56 7.41 14.13
CA VAL A 17 28.55 6.55 13.51
C VAL A 17 27.17 7.05 13.90
N ARG A 18 26.43 7.53 12.90
CA ARG A 18 25.02 7.89 13.03
C ARG A 18 24.18 6.71 12.56
N MET A 19 23.43 6.09 13.46
CA MET A 19 22.64 4.91 13.15
C MET A 19 21.49 5.25 12.19
N ILE A 20 21.25 4.38 11.22
CA ILE A 20 20.07 4.47 10.35
C ILE A 20 18.92 3.77 11.07
N THR A 21 17.81 4.49 11.23
CA THR A 21 16.56 3.93 11.76
C THR A 21 15.62 3.59 10.62
N GLY A 22 15.02 2.41 10.66
CA GLY A 22 14.01 2.01 9.69
C GLY A 22 12.79 2.93 9.74
N VAL A 23 12.28 3.33 8.56
CA VAL A 23 11.00 4.05 8.45
C VAL A 23 9.80 3.13 8.69
N GLY A 24 8.62 3.70 8.93
CA GLY A 24 7.38 2.92 8.94
C GLY A 24 7.10 2.30 7.57
N THR A 25 6.51 1.10 7.54
CA THR A 25 6.30 0.32 6.29
C THR A 25 4.82 0.15 5.92
N SER A 26 3.92 0.66 6.76
CA SER A 26 2.53 0.21 6.81
C SER A 26 1.49 1.32 6.96
N THR A 27 1.83 2.57 6.64
CA THR A 27 0.89 3.70 6.69
C THR A 27 0.28 3.96 5.31
N PRO A 28 -1.00 3.64 5.08
CA PRO A 28 -1.67 3.95 3.83
C PRO A 28 -2.25 5.37 3.83
N ALA A 29 -2.41 5.93 2.63
CA ALA A 29 -3.33 7.02 2.35
C ALA A 29 -4.54 6.47 1.58
N PHE A 30 -5.74 6.75 2.07
CA PHE A 30 -7.01 6.44 1.42
C PHE A 30 -7.61 7.70 0.81
N LEU A 31 -7.83 7.69 -0.49
CA LEU A 31 -8.54 8.75 -1.20
C LEU A 31 -9.96 8.28 -1.49
N GLY A 32 -10.95 9.12 -1.22
CA GLY A 32 -12.34 8.74 -1.46
C GLY A 32 -13.31 9.88 -1.26
N TYR A 33 -14.57 9.62 -1.60
CA TYR A 33 -15.61 10.61 -1.37
C TYR A 33 -15.86 10.84 0.11
N THR A 34 -16.02 12.11 0.46
CA THR A 34 -16.42 12.54 1.80
C THR A 34 -17.52 13.58 1.70
N GLU A 35 -18.46 13.55 2.64
CA GLU A 35 -19.57 14.48 2.71
C GLU A 35 -19.54 15.22 4.05
N VAL A 36 -19.85 16.51 4.03
CA VAL A 36 -20.11 17.27 5.26
C VAL A 36 -21.63 17.19 5.51
N PRO A 37 -22.09 16.60 6.63
CA PRO A 37 -23.52 16.52 6.90
C PRO A 37 -24.10 17.92 7.12
N ASP A 38 -25.38 18.09 6.78
CA ASP A 38 -26.13 19.28 7.12
C ASP A 38 -26.42 19.32 8.64
N GLY A 39 -26.20 20.47 9.29
CA GLY A 39 -26.55 20.70 10.70
C GLY A 39 -25.36 20.75 11.67
N GLU A 40 -25.64 21.15 12.91
CA GLU A 40 -24.60 21.22 13.95
C GLU A 40 -24.24 19.82 14.49
N PRO A 41 -22.96 19.60 14.88
CA PRO A 41 -22.55 18.35 15.53
C PRO A 41 -23.37 18.09 16.79
N ALA A 42 -23.61 16.82 17.10
CA ALA A 42 -24.24 16.44 18.35
C ALA A 42 -23.42 16.98 19.56
N GLU A 43 -24.12 17.49 20.57
CA GLU A 43 -23.51 18.06 21.77
C GLU A 43 -22.59 17.02 22.46
N GLY A 44 -21.31 17.35 22.63
CA GLY A 44 -20.31 16.48 23.24
C GLY A 44 -19.58 15.51 22.29
N ALA A 45 -19.92 15.47 21.00
CA ALA A 45 -19.18 14.69 20.00
C ALA A 45 -17.88 15.40 19.58
N PRO A 46 -16.82 14.65 19.16
CA PRO A 46 -15.65 15.25 18.54
C PRO A 46 -16.03 16.09 17.32
N ARG A 47 -15.44 17.29 17.19
CA ARG A 47 -15.73 18.20 16.06
C ARG A 47 -15.42 17.50 14.72
N PRO A 48 -16.40 17.36 13.81
CA PRO A 48 -16.16 16.87 12.46
C PRO A 48 -15.16 17.76 11.72
N PHE A 49 -14.43 17.16 10.77
CA PHE A 49 -13.63 17.94 9.83
C PHE A 49 -14.55 18.80 8.94
N ASP A 50 -14.15 20.05 8.75
CA ASP A 50 -14.78 20.93 7.77
C ASP A 50 -14.33 20.61 6.33
N GLU A 51 -14.87 21.34 5.35
CA GLU A 51 -14.54 21.15 3.93
C GLU A 51 -13.04 21.30 3.66
N SER A 52 -12.38 22.30 4.27
CA SER A 52 -10.96 22.59 4.06
C SER A 52 -10.06 21.53 4.67
N GLU A 53 -10.45 20.98 5.81
CA GLU A 53 -9.72 19.90 6.48
C GLU A 53 -9.88 18.57 5.74
N ARG A 54 -11.05 18.29 5.14
CA ARG A 54 -11.30 17.01 4.44
C ARG A 54 -10.48 16.86 3.17
N VAL A 55 -10.17 17.94 2.47
CA VAL A 55 -9.47 17.89 1.17
C VAL A 55 -7.96 17.76 1.28
N VAL A 56 -7.40 17.90 2.48
CA VAL A 56 -5.96 17.72 2.76
C VAL A 56 -5.71 16.42 3.53
N PRO A 57 -4.50 15.84 3.50
CA PRO A 57 -4.19 14.60 4.22
C PRO A 57 -4.40 14.74 5.73
N GLN A 58 -5.40 14.04 6.26
CA GLN A 58 -5.68 13.96 7.69
C GLN A 58 -5.18 12.65 8.28
N PRO A 59 -4.37 12.67 9.35
CA PRO A 59 -4.00 11.46 10.05
C PRO A 59 -5.20 10.91 10.83
N VAL A 60 -5.39 9.59 10.78
CA VAL A 60 -6.42 8.88 11.53
C VAL A 60 -5.80 7.66 12.19
N ARG A 61 -6.00 7.51 13.50
CA ARG A 61 -5.35 6.48 14.35
C ARG A 61 -6.29 5.37 14.79
N GLY A 62 -7.56 5.44 14.39
CA GLY A 62 -8.53 4.40 14.69
C GLY A 62 -9.85 4.60 13.96
N TRP A 63 -10.62 3.52 13.90
CA TRP A 63 -11.96 3.55 13.30
C TRP A 63 -12.89 4.56 13.97
N GLN A 64 -12.90 4.64 15.30
CA GLN A 64 -13.78 5.56 16.02
C GLN A 64 -13.46 7.02 15.68
N GLU A 65 -12.17 7.38 15.66
CA GLU A 65 -11.73 8.70 15.23
C GLU A 65 -12.18 9.00 13.79
N PHE A 66 -12.01 8.05 12.86
CA PHE A 66 -12.50 8.23 11.49
C PHE A 66 -14.02 8.48 11.48
N ALA A 67 -14.78 7.61 12.15
CA ALA A 67 -16.24 7.66 12.15
C ALA A 67 -16.77 8.99 12.69
N ASP A 68 -16.15 9.51 13.75
CA ASP A 68 -16.52 10.78 14.38
C ASP A 68 -16.12 11.97 13.49
N ARG A 69 -14.86 12.02 13.04
CA ARG A 69 -14.33 13.17 12.32
C ARG A 69 -14.88 13.29 10.89
N TYR A 70 -15.29 12.18 10.27
CA TYR A 70 -15.90 12.14 8.93
C TYR A 70 -17.43 12.00 8.95
N SER A 71 -18.06 12.06 10.13
CA SER A 71 -19.51 12.05 10.31
C SER A 71 -20.22 10.79 9.79
N ILE A 72 -19.59 9.62 9.93
CA ILE A 72 -20.12 8.37 9.39
C ILE A 72 -21.45 7.98 10.05
N THR A 73 -21.58 8.18 11.36
CA THR A 73 -22.82 7.87 12.10
C THR A 73 -24.01 8.72 11.63
N PRO A 74 -23.93 10.07 11.58
CA PRO A 74 -24.99 10.88 11.00
C PRO A 74 -25.38 10.48 9.57
N LEU A 75 -24.40 10.25 8.68
CA LEU A 75 -24.65 9.85 7.30
C LEU A 75 -25.36 8.49 7.20
N ARG A 76 -25.05 7.56 8.13
CA ARG A 76 -25.73 6.27 8.25
C ARG A 76 -27.17 6.41 8.65
N ASP A 77 -27.44 7.23 9.64
CA ASP A 77 -28.78 7.41 10.16
C ASP A 77 -29.67 8.10 9.09
N GLU A 78 -29.11 9.03 8.31
CA GLU A 78 -29.76 9.60 7.13
C GLU A 78 -30.08 8.54 6.06
N LEU A 79 -29.09 7.72 5.67
CA LEU A 79 -29.27 6.65 4.69
C LEU A 79 -30.33 5.64 5.16
N ALA A 80 -30.29 5.25 6.44
CA ALA A 80 -31.25 4.33 7.01
C ALA A 80 -32.68 4.89 6.98
N ALA A 81 -32.85 6.19 7.25
CA ALA A 81 -34.15 6.86 7.17
C ALA A 81 -34.69 6.84 5.73
N LEU A 82 -33.87 7.16 4.73
CA LEU A 82 -34.25 7.15 3.31
C LEU A 82 -34.63 5.74 2.83
N LEU A 83 -33.82 4.74 3.17
CA LEU A 83 -34.10 3.34 2.82
C LEU A 83 -35.34 2.79 3.53
N LYS A 84 -35.63 3.26 4.75
CA LYS A 84 -36.83 2.88 5.48
C LYS A 84 -38.10 3.38 4.80
N LYS A 85 -38.12 4.62 4.30
CA LYS A 85 -39.24 5.15 3.48
C LYS A 85 -39.48 4.27 2.25
N GLN A 86 -38.41 3.94 1.52
CA GLN A 86 -38.49 3.07 0.35
C GLN A 86 -39.08 1.69 0.68
N LYS A 87 -38.65 1.08 1.80
CA LYS A 87 -39.20 -0.21 2.27
C LYS A 87 -40.65 -0.13 2.72
N ALA A 88 -41.11 1.05 3.18
CA ALA A 88 -42.50 1.29 3.56
C ALA A 88 -43.44 1.45 2.35
N GLY A 89 -42.93 1.34 1.11
CA GLY A 89 -43.70 1.48 -0.12
C GLY A 89 -43.85 2.92 -0.60
N GLU A 90 -43.21 3.88 0.07
CA GLU A 90 -43.10 5.26 -0.42
C GLU A 90 -42.17 5.27 -1.63
N THR A 91 -42.65 5.80 -2.76
CA THR A 91 -41.82 5.96 -3.96
C THR A 91 -40.81 7.09 -3.69
N PRO A 92 -39.50 6.80 -3.64
CA PRO A 92 -38.50 7.83 -3.39
C PRO A 92 -38.54 8.88 -4.49
N THR A 93 -38.42 10.14 -4.13
CA THR A 93 -38.27 11.22 -5.10
C THR A 93 -36.96 11.07 -5.89
N PRO A 94 -36.87 11.65 -7.10
CA PRO A 94 -35.62 11.68 -7.87
C PRO A 94 -34.41 12.18 -7.05
N ASP A 95 -34.62 13.17 -6.19
CA ASP A 95 -33.55 13.72 -5.34
C ASP A 95 -33.20 12.81 -4.16
N GLU A 96 -34.17 12.11 -3.56
CA GLU A 96 -33.90 11.08 -2.55
C GLU A 96 -33.10 9.91 -3.15
N LEU A 97 -33.40 9.49 -4.40
CA LEU A 97 -32.60 8.47 -5.09
C LEU A 97 -31.16 8.92 -5.30
N LYS A 98 -30.95 10.16 -5.74
CA LYS A 98 -29.62 10.76 -5.88
C LYS A 98 -28.91 10.83 -4.53
N ARG A 99 -29.62 11.23 -3.46
CA ARG A 99 -29.05 11.32 -2.10
C ARG A 99 -28.64 9.96 -1.54
N ILE A 100 -29.45 8.92 -1.75
CA ILE A 100 -29.08 7.53 -1.39
C ILE A 100 -27.77 7.14 -2.08
N GLN A 101 -27.62 7.40 -3.38
CA GLN A 101 -26.39 7.10 -4.11
C GLN A 101 -25.19 7.88 -3.52
N VAL A 102 -25.35 9.17 -3.23
CA VAL A 102 -24.31 10.01 -2.61
C VAL A 102 -23.83 9.41 -1.28
N LEU A 103 -24.75 9.07 -0.38
CA LEU A 103 -24.43 8.51 0.94
C LEU A 103 -23.70 7.17 0.81
N GLN A 104 -24.14 6.30 -0.11
CA GLN A 104 -23.49 5.02 -0.38
C GLN A 104 -22.06 5.17 -0.89
N ARG A 105 -21.78 6.18 -1.75
CA ARG A 105 -20.42 6.45 -2.28
C ARG A 105 -19.45 6.89 -1.19
N CYS A 106 -19.91 7.60 -0.16
CA CYS A 106 -19.12 7.93 1.03
C CYS A 106 -18.80 6.68 1.88
N PHE A 107 -19.69 5.68 1.88
CA PHE A 107 -19.47 4.46 2.65
C PHE A 107 -18.40 3.57 2.03
N THR A 108 -18.17 3.62 0.72
CA THR A 108 -17.06 2.90 0.08
C THR A 108 -15.71 3.23 0.74
N LEU A 109 -15.45 4.51 1.04
CA LEU A 109 -14.24 4.93 1.76
C LEU A 109 -14.26 4.45 3.21
N ALA A 110 -15.39 4.58 3.89
CA ALA A 110 -15.53 4.18 5.29
C ALA A 110 -15.32 2.67 5.50
N GLU A 111 -15.85 1.82 4.62
CA GLU A 111 -15.64 0.38 4.62
C GLU A 111 -14.18 0.00 4.43
N ALA A 112 -13.44 0.74 3.59
CA ALA A 112 -12.02 0.53 3.40
C ALA A 112 -11.21 0.89 4.66
N VAL A 113 -11.52 2.02 5.30
CA VAL A 113 -10.87 2.44 6.55
C VAL A 113 -11.19 1.47 7.69
N TYR A 114 -12.45 1.02 7.80
CA TYR A 114 -12.84 -0.02 8.75
C TYR A 114 -12.06 -1.31 8.50
N GLY A 115 -12.04 -1.77 7.24
CA GLY A 115 -11.32 -2.97 6.82
C GLY A 115 -9.83 -2.94 7.13
N PHE A 116 -9.19 -1.76 6.98
CA PHE A 116 -7.79 -1.52 7.34
C PHE A 116 -7.54 -1.78 8.83
N PHE A 117 -8.28 -1.10 9.71
CA PHE A 117 -8.13 -1.25 11.16
C PHE A 117 -8.50 -2.67 11.63
N ALA A 118 -9.57 -3.24 11.10
CA ALA A 118 -9.98 -4.62 11.42
C ALA A 118 -8.93 -5.67 11.02
N ASN A 119 -8.10 -5.36 10.02
CA ASN A 119 -7.04 -6.25 9.56
C ASN A 119 -5.67 -5.95 10.17
N GLY A 120 -5.56 -5.08 11.17
CA GLY A 120 -4.30 -4.85 11.91
C GLY A 120 -3.55 -3.58 11.51
N GLY A 121 -4.19 -2.70 10.74
CA GLY A 121 -3.74 -1.32 10.57
C GLY A 121 -3.78 -0.53 11.88
N THR A 122 -2.87 0.42 12.04
CA THR A 122 -2.73 1.24 13.27
C THR A 122 -2.91 2.73 13.01
N SER A 123 -2.54 3.21 11.82
CA SER A 123 -2.72 4.61 11.43
C SER A 123 -2.76 4.73 9.91
N CYS A 124 -3.62 5.58 9.39
CA CYS A 124 -3.72 5.92 7.98
C CYS A 124 -3.88 7.42 7.78
N TYR A 125 -3.70 7.86 6.55
CA TYR A 125 -4.11 9.18 6.09
C TYR A 125 -5.39 9.08 5.27
N VAL A 126 -6.26 10.07 5.37
CA VAL A 126 -7.44 10.20 4.51
C VAL A 126 -7.36 11.52 3.76
N VAL A 127 -7.62 11.47 2.45
CA VAL A 127 -7.77 12.64 1.59
C VAL A 127 -9.14 12.57 0.93
N GLY A 128 -10.03 13.46 1.35
CA GLY A 128 -11.41 13.50 0.91
C GLY A 128 -11.58 14.25 -0.41
N PHE A 129 -12.47 13.72 -1.25
CA PHE A 129 -13.01 14.41 -2.41
C PHE A 129 -14.44 14.83 -2.08
N LEU A 130 -14.70 16.13 -2.11
CA LEU A 130 -16.03 16.70 -1.92
C LEU A 130 -16.87 16.55 -3.20
N GLY A 131 -18.17 16.77 -3.10
CA GLY A 131 -19.10 16.60 -4.23
C GLY A 131 -19.27 15.14 -4.66
N PRO A 132 -19.68 14.25 -3.73
CA PRO A 132 -19.97 12.83 -4.00
C PRO A 132 -21.08 12.58 -5.02
N ASP A 133 -21.69 13.61 -5.61
CA ASP A 133 -22.64 13.48 -6.70
C ASP A 133 -22.01 13.63 -8.09
N ARG A 134 -20.77 14.12 -8.19
CA ARG A 134 -20.08 14.37 -9.46
C ARG A 134 -19.12 13.24 -9.81
N ALA A 135 -18.67 13.18 -11.05
CA ALA A 135 -17.51 12.37 -11.43
C ALA A 135 -16.22 13.14 -11.12
N VAL A 136 -15.15 12.42 -10.80
CA VAL A 136 -13.80 12.98 -10.65
C VAL A 136 -12.98 12.65 -11.89
N THR A 137 -12.37 13.67 -12.48
CA THR A 137 -11.48 13.52 -13.65
C THR A 137 -10.00 13.61 -13.28
N ASP A 138 -9.70 14.13 -12.09
CA ASP A 138 -8.33 14.36 -11.62
C ASP A 138 -8.20 14.14 -10.11
N LEU A 139 -7.20 13.36 -9.73
CA LEU A 139 -6.77 13.07 -8.37
C LEU A 139 -5.52 13.86 -7.97
N ALA A 140 -4.84 14.52 -8.93
CA ALA A 140 -3.56 15.17 -8.68
C ALA A 140 -3.66 16.19 -7.55
N GLY A 141 -4.66 17.07 -7.59
CA GLY A 141 -4.78 18.16 -6.62
C GLY A 141 -3.62 19.14 -6.75
N ASP A 142 -3.34 19.87 -5.66
CA ASP A 142 -2.31 20.91 -5.61
C ASP A 142 -1.37 20.69 -4.42
N ALA A 143 -0.06 20.74 -4.67
CA ALA A 143 0.96 20.46 -3.65
C ALA A 143 1.06 21.57 -2.59
N ASP A 144 0.89 22.84 -2.99
CA ASP A 144 1.01 24.00 -2.10
C ASP A 144 -0.23 24.13 -1.20
N ALA A 145 -1.42 23.91 -1.77
CA ALA A 145 -2.69 23.81 -1.05
C ALA A 145 -2.85 22.45 -0.33
N ARG A 146 -1.91 21.52 -0.56
CA ARG A 146 -1.86 20.18 0.03
C ARG A 146 -3.11 19.34 -0.22
N THR A 147 -3.68 19.40 -1.42
CA THR A 147 -4.89 18.64 -1.80
C THR A 147 -4.56 17.46 -2.71
N GLY A 148 -5.46 16.48 -2.77
CA GLY A 148 -5.32 15.31 -3.66
C GLY A 148 -4.03 14.52 -3.43
N LEU A 149 -3.47 13.96 -4.51
CA LEU A 149 -2.17 13.25 -4.48
C LEU A 149 -1.00 14.20 -4.18
N GLY A 150 -1.07 15.46 -4.62
CA GLY A 150 -0.07 16.50 -4.37
C GLY A 150 0.13 16.76 -2.88
N GLY A 151 -0.95 16.74 -2.09
CA GLY A 151 -0.88 16.84 -0.64
C GLY A 151 -0.04 15.74 0.02
N LEU A 152 -0.05 14.53 -0.54
CA LEU A 152 0.73 13.41 -0.03
C LEU A 152 2.24 13.56 -0.26
N GLU A 153 2.69 14.47 -1.14
CA GLU A 153 4.13 14.76 -1.31
C GLU A 153 4.72 15.33 -0.01
N THR A 154 3.90 16.01 0.80
CA THR A 154 4.29 16.56 2.12
C THR A 154 4.22 15.55 3.26
N VAL A 155 3.77 14.31 2.99
CA VAL A 155 3.55 13.27 4.01
C VAL A 155 4.44 12.06 3.69
N PRO A 156 5.74 12.13 4.03
CA PRO A 156 6.70 11.13 3.59
C PRO A 156 6.43 9.75 4.20
N GLU A 157 5.85 9.64 5.40
CA GLU A 157 5.51 8.37 6.06
C GLU A 157 4.46 7.52 5.34
N VAL A 158 3.76 8.06 4.32
CA VAL A 158 2.83 7.28 3.50
C VAL A 158 3.63 6.27 2.65
N THR A 159 3.23 5.00 2.73
CA THR A 159 3.88 3.86 2.06
C THR A 159 2.92 3.09 1.15
N MET A 160 1.63 3.36 1.23
CA MET A 160 0.60 2.79 0.37
C MET A 160 -0.36 3.90 -0.05
N VAL A 161 -0.84 3.87 -1.30
CA VAL A 161 -1.90 4.77 -1.78
C VAL A 161 -3.01 3.92 -2.36
N ALA A 162 -4.21 4.07 -1.81
CA ALA A 162 -5.41 3.37 -2.26
C ALA A 162 -6.52 4.39 -2.53
N VAL A 163 -7.34 4.13 -3.54
CA VAL A 163 -8.51 4.96 -3.86
C VAL A 163 -9.75 4.07 -3.87
N PRO A 164 -10.30 3.69 -2.69
CA PRO A 164 -11.42 2.76 -2.63
C PRO A 164 -12.63 3.24 -3.43
N SER A 165 -12.93 4.54 -3.40
CA SER A 165 -14.05 5.13 -4.16
C SER A 165 -13.77 5.27 -5.66
N LEU A 166 -12.64 4.80 -6.21
CA LEU A 166 -12.23 5.11 -7.59
C LEU A 166 -13.28 4.73 -8.62
N TRP A 167 -13.89 3.56 -8.49
CA TRP A 167 -14.87 3.10 -9.46
C TRP A 167 -16.17 3.90 -9.40
N ASP A 168 -16.58 4.28 -8.21
CA ASP A 168 -17.68 5.24 -8.02
C ASP A 168 -17.31 6.57 -8.69
N MET A 169 -16.08 7.07 -8.50
CA MET A 169 -15.60 8.36 -9.02
C MET A 169 -15.64 8.51 -10.54
N THR A 170 -15.72 7.42 -11.29
CA THR A 170 -15.72 7.44 -12.76
C THR A 170 -17.01 8.02 -13.38
N VAL A 171 -18.08 8.16 -12.59
CA VAL A 171 -19.41 8.56 -13.05
C VAL A 171 -20.09 9.51 -12.07
N ALA A 172 -21.07 10.29 -12.54
CA ALA A 172 -21.88 11.15 -11.67
C ALA A 172 -23.06 10.37 -11.08
N ALA A 173 -23.45 10.67 -9.85
CA ALA A 173 -24.66 10.10 -9.24
C ALA A 173 -25.90 10.53 -10.05
N THR A 174 -26.85 9.62 -10.15
CA THR A 174 -28.06 9.81 -10.96
C THR A 174 -29.31 9.86 -10.08
N GLN A 175 -30.40 10.37 -10.64
CA GLN A 175 -31.73 10.30 -10.00
C GLN A 175 -32.45 8.96 -10.28
N SER A 176 -31.71 7.91 -10.64
CA SER A 176 -32.24 6.58 -10.95
C SER A 176 -32.14 5.65 -9.74
N ALA A 177 -33.03 4.67 -9.64
CA ALA A 177 -32.92 3.62 -8.62
C ALA A 177 -31.73 2.68 -8.88
N THR A 178 -31.29 2.56 -10.13
CA THR A 178 -30.11 1.78 -10.49
C THR A 178 -28.90 2.70 -10.57
N PRO A 179 -27.82 2.45 -9.79
CA PRO A 179 -26.60 3.22 -9.88
C PRO A 179 -25.98 3.15 -11.28
N PRO A 180 -25.33 4.24 -11.75
CA PRO A 180 -24.60 4.25 -13.00
C PRO A 180 -23.47 3.20 -13.00
N GLN A 181 -23.23 2.56 -14.14
CA GLN A 181 -22.12 1.62 -14.27
C GLN A 181 -20.78 2.36 -14.35
N PRO A 182 -19.72 1.88 -13.69
CA PRO A 182 -18.41 2.52 -13.75
C PRO A 182 -17.85 2.60 -15.17
N ALA A 183 -17.22 3.73 -15.51
CA ALA A 183 -16.60 3.95 -16.80
C ALA A 183 -15.14 3.45 -16.80
N LEU A 184 -14.89 2.30 -17.44
CA LEU A 184 -13.55 1.67 -17.47
C LEU A 184 -12.42 2.59 -17.96
N PRO A 185 -12.57 3.38 -19.04
CA PRO A 185 -11.50 4.29 -19.49
C PRO A 185 -11.17 5.39 -18.48
N ALA A 186 -12.19 5.94 -17.81
CA ALA A 186 -11.98 6.94 -16.75
C ALA A 186 -11.29 6.31 -15.53
N GLY A 187 -11.69 5.10 -15.13
CA GLY A 187 -11.03 4.36 -14.07
C GLY A 187 -9.56 4.06 -14.38
N ALA A 188 -9.25 3.64 -15.61
CA ALA A 188 -7.87 3.44 -16.06
C ALA A 188 -7.03 4.72 -15.99
N ALA A 189 -7.61 5.87 -16.36
CA ALA A 189 -6.96 7.18 -16.27
C ALA A 189 -6.66 7.58 -14.81
N LEU A 190 -7.63 7.43 -13.90
CA LEU A 190 -7.45 7.72 -12.47
C LEU A 190 -6.40 6.79 -11.83
N ILE A 191 -6.44 5.49 -12.16
CA ILE A 191 -5.39 4.54 -11.76
C ILE A 191 -4.02 5.03 -12.24
N GLY A 192 -3.92 5.46 -13.50
CA GLY A 192 -2.69 6.02 -14.08
C GLY A 192 -2.09 7.19 -13.27
N GLN A 193 -2.92 8.06 -12.70
CA GLN A 193 -2.46 9.18 -11.86
C GLN A 193 -1.89 8.69 -10.53
N VAL A 194 -2.55 7.72 -9.88
CA VAL A 194 -2.04 7.09 -8.64
C VAL A 194 -0.70 6.39 -8.91
N LEU A 195 -0.58 5.72 -10.06
CA LEU A 195 0.65 5.06 -10.51
C LEU A 195 1.78 6.06 -10.71
N ALA A 196 1.53 7.15 -11.44
CA ALA A 196 2.51 8.21 -11.68
C ALA A 196 3.04 8.79 -10.36
N HIS A 197 2.13 9.03 -9.40
CA HIS A 197 2.50 9.49 -8.05
C HIS A 197 3.40 8.50 -7.32
N CYS A 198 3.01 7.22 -7.23
CA CYS A 198 3.78 6.20 -6.52
C CYS A 198 5.17 5.98 -7.15
N THR A 199 5.24 5.97 -8.48
CA THR A 199 6.50 5.86 -9.23
C THR A 199 7.42 7.07 -8.99
N LYS A 200 6.87 8.29 -9.00
CA LYS A 200 7.63 9.52 -8.71
C LYS A 200 8.20 9.49 -7.28
N GLN A 201 7.38 9.09 -6.30
CA GLN A 201 7.75 9.13 -4.88
C GLN A 201 8.68 7.98 -4.46
N ARG A 202 8.64 6.82 -5.14
CA ARG A 202 9.47 5.61 -4.92
C ARG A 202 9.38 4.95 -3.53
N ASN A 203 8.85 5.63 -2.53
CA ASN A 203 8.72 5.15 -1.15
C ASN A 203 7.31 4.59 -0.83
N ARG A 204 6.40 4.60 -1.80
CA ARG A 204 5.01 4.14 -1.65
C ARG A 204 4.52 3.37 -2.86
N LEU A 205 3.57 2.46 -2.64
CA LEU A 205 2.98 1.62 -3.69
C LEU A 205 1.47 1.88 -3.83
N ALA A 206 0.97 1.79 -5.06
CA ALA A 206 -0.45 1.81 -5.36
C ALA A 206 -1.09 0.45 -5.01
N VAL A 207 -2.13 0.49 -4.20
CA VAL A 207 -3.01 -0.67 -3.92
C VAL A 207 -4.28 -0.46 -4.73
N VAL A 208 -4.40 -1.20 -5.83
CA VAL A 208 -5.41 -0.96 -6.87
C VAL A 208 -6.49 -2.04 -6.82
N ASP A 209 -7.74 -1.60 -6.83
CA ASP A 209 -8.90 -2.47 -6.94
C ASP A 209 -9.28 -2.68 -8.41
N ALA A 210 -9.47 -3.95 -8.81
CA ALA A 210 -10.04 -4.27 -10.12
C ALA A 210 -11.44 -3.64 -10.30
N PRO A 211 -11.90 -3.40 -11.54
CA PRO A 211 -13.26 -2.93 -11.78
C PRO A 211 -14.31 -3.90 -11.23
N PRO A 212 -15.41 -3.41 -10.61
CA PRO A 212 -16.44 -4.27 -10.04
C PRO A 212 -17.16 -5.05 -11.14
N GLY A 213 -17.58 -6.27 -10.83
CA GLY A 213 -18.41 -7.09 -11.72
C GLY A 213 -17.69 -7.71 -12.93
N LEU A 214 -16.41 -7.39 -13.18
CA LEU A 214 -15.67 -8.05 -14.26
C LEU A 214 -15.33 -9.50 -13.91
N LEU A 215 -15.45 -10.37 -14.93
CA LEU A 215 -14.95 -11.74 -14.89
C LEU A 215 -13.48 -11.79 -15.34
N ALA A 216 -12.85 -12.96 -15.23
CA ALA A 216 -11.42 -13.14 -15.46
C ALA A 216 -10.94 -12.68 -16.85
N ASP A 217 -11.66 -12.99 -17.93
CA ASP A 217 -11.23 -12.62 -19.29
C ASP A 217 -11.30 -11.11 -19.56
N PRO A 218 -12.45 -10.42 -19.34
CA PRO A 218 -12.50 -8.96 -19.44
C PRO A 218 -11.53 -8.24 -18.50
N LEU A 219 -11.25 -8.82 -17.32
CA LEU A 219 -10.27 -8.25 -16.40
C LEU A 219 -8.86 -8.29 -16.99
N LYS A 220 -8.46 -9.38 -17.67
CA LYS A 220 -7.16 -9.44 -18.34
C LYS A 220 -7.04 -8.38 -19.44
N GLU A 221 -8.10 -8.15 -20.20
CA GLU A 221 -8.14 -7.10 -21.21
C GLU A 221 -7.97 -5.71 -20.57
N PHE A 222 -8.76 -5.43 -19.52
CA PHE A 222 -8.66 -4.17 -18.76
C PHE A 222 -7.25 -3.94 -18.20
N VAL A 223 -6.63 -4.96 -17.61
CA VAL A 223 -5.27 -4.88 -17.06
C VAL A 223 -4.25 -4.50 -18.15
N GLY A 224 -4.47 -4.92 -19.39
CA GLY A 224 -3.65 -4.52 -20.55
C GLY A 224 -3.80 -3.05 -20.96
N THR A 225 -4.86 -2.36 -20.52
CA THR A 225 -5.09 -0.93 -20.81
C THR A 225 -4.43 0.01 -19.80
N LEU A 226 -4.03 -0.50 -18.64
CA LEU A 226 -3.42 0.29 -17.58
C LEU A 226 -2.00 0.73 -17.96
N ALA A 227 -1.61 1.91 -17.49
CA ALA A 227 -0.30 2.50 -17.73
C ALA A 227 0.88 1.61 -17.26
N SER A 228 2.06 1.92 -17.79
CA SER A 228 3.31 1.23 -17.49
C SER A 228 3.24 -0.29 -17.72
N PRO A 229 2.79 -0.80 -18.88
CA PRO A 229 2.89 -2.23 -19.15
C PRO A 229 4.37 -2.62 -19.24
N ASP A 230 4.77 -3.63 -18.46
CA ASP A 230 6.10 -4.26 -18.54
C ASP A 230 7.32 -3.36 -18.29
N THR A 231 7.18 -2.29 -17.48
CA THR A 231 8.30 -1.48 -17.00
C THR A 231 8.63 -1.74 -15.52
N ASP A 232 9.79 -1.25 -15.07
CA ASP A 232 10.15 -1.22 -13.65
C ASP A 232 9.18 -0.35 -12.83
N ASP A 233 8.50 0.62 -13.45
CA ASP A 233 7.50 1.46 -12.78
C ASP A 233 6.23 0.68 -12.42
N ALA A 234 5.89 -0.36 -13.19
CA ALA A 234 4.80 -1.27 -12.87
C ALA A 234 4.99 -1.98 -11.52
N ALA A 235 6.23 -2.03 -11.01
CA ALA A 235 6.56 -2.59 -9.71
C ALA A 235 5.85 -1.85 -8.56
N PHE A 236 5.56 -0.57 -8.73
CA PHE A 236 4.91 0.25 -7.70
C PHE A 236 3.40 0.01 -7.62
N THR A 237 2.87 -1.03 -8.28
CA THR A 237 1.44 -1.35 -8.28
C THR A 237 1.17 -2.79 -7.85
N ALA A 238 0.27 -2.96 -6.90
CA ALA A 238 -0.35 -4.23 -6.56
C ALA A 238 -1.86 -4.15 -6.86
N LEU A 239 -2.33 -4.94 -7.82
CA LEU A 239 -3.73 -5.00 -8.21
C LEU A 239 -4.40 -6.21 -7.57
N TYR A 240 -5.58 -6.03 -7.00
CA TYR A 240 -6.32 -7.09 -6.30
C TYR A 240 -7.71 -7.34 -6.89
N TYR A 241 -8.11 -8.61 -6.85
CA TYR A 241 -9.38 -9.10 -7.39
C TYR A 241 -9.82 -10.39 -6.68
N PRO A 242 -11.12 -10.67 -6.52
CA PRO A 242 -12.27 -9.80 -6.76
C PRO A 242 -12.53 -8.82 -5.60
N TRP A 243 -13.59 -8.03 -5.74
CA TRP A 243 -14.20 -7.33 -4.61
C TRP A 243 -14.68 -8.31 -3.55
N VAL A 244 -14.87 -7.84 -2.31
CA VAL A 244 -15.22 -8.67 -1.16
C VAL A 244 -16.60 -8.31 -0.63
N MET A 245 -17.35 -9.30 -0.16
CA MET A 245 -18.63 -9.05 0.50
C MET A 245 -18.42 -8.88 2.00
N VAL A 246 -18.90 -7.79 2.57
CA VAL A 246 -18.76 -7.43 3.99
C VAL A 246 -20.14 -7.32 4.64
N PRO A 247 -20.24 -7.41 5.98
CA PRO A 247 -21.49 -7.17 6.71
C PRO A 247 -22.02 -5.74 6.54
N GLY A 248 -21.15 -4.79 6.17
CA GLY A 248 -21.42 -3.36 6.14
C GLY A 248 -21.21 -2.72 7.52
N ILE A 249 -20.61 -1.53 7.55
CA ILE A 249 -20.49 -0.71 8.77
C ILE A 249 -21.85 -0.25 9.31
N ASP A 250 -22.89 -0.32 8.47
CA ASP A 250 -24.29 -0.07 8.79
C ASP A 250 -25.09 -1.36 9.06
N GLY A 251 -24.42 -2.52 9.04
CA GLY A 251 -25.04 -3.83 9.21
C GLY A 251 -25.79 -4.34 7.99
N VAL A 252 -25.71 -3.65 6.84
CA VAL A 252 -26.30 -4.10 5.57
C VAL A 252 -25.21 -4.70 4.68
N PRO A 253 -25.30 -6.01 4.37
CA PRO A 253 -24.29 -6.66 3.55
C PRO A 253 -24.14 -6.03 2.17
N ARG A 254 -22.89 -5.83 1.75
CA ARG A 254 -22.55 -5.20 0.47
C ARG A 254 -21.20 -5.67 -0.05
N THR A 255 -20.98 -5.48 -1.33
CA THR A 255 -19.69 -5.75 -1.97
C THR A 255 -18.85 -4.48 -1.99
N VAL A 256 -17.61 -4.55 -1.54
CA VAL A 256 -16.68 -3.42 -1.41
C VAL A 256 -15.31 -3.73 -2.03
N PRO A 257 -14.57 -2.71 -2.49
CA PRO A 257 -13.19 -2.87 -2.93
C PRO A 257 -12.29 -3.41 -1.79
N PRO A 258 -11.36 -4.34 -2.08
CA PRO A 258 -10.54 -4.98 -1.05
C PRO A 258 -9.34 -4.14 -0.58
N SER A 259 -8.97 -3.05 -1.25
CA SER A 259 -7.74 -2.27 -0.98
C SER A 259 -7.57 -1.87 0.49
N GLY A 260 -8.64 -1.43 1.16
CA GLY A 260 -8.62 -1.12 2.59
C GLY A 260 -8.26 -2.31 3.48
N HIS A 261 -8.95 -3.45 3.25
CA HIS A 261 -8.70 -4.69 3.97
C HIS A 261 -7.27 -5.19 3.75
N LEU A 262 -6.76 -5.08 2.52
CA LEU A 262 -5.44 -5.56 2.15
C LEU A 262 -4.32 -4.66 2.64
N ALA A 263 -4.50 -3.34 2.68
CA ALA A 263 -3.57 -2.45 3.37
C ALA A 263 -3.43 -2.86 4.85
N GLY A 264 -4.53 -3.30 5.49
CA GLY A 264 -4.49 -3.84 6.85
C GLY A 264 -3.72 -5.16 6.94
N VAL A 265 -3.91 -6.08 5.97
CA VAL A 265 -3.12 -7.33 5.90
C VAL A 265 -1.63 -7.06 5.71
N TRP A 266 -1.27 -6.06 4.89
CA TRP A 266 0.13 -5.64 4.74
C TRP A 266 0.67 -5.15 6.07
N ALA A 267 -0.06 -4.26 6.76
CA ALA A 267 0.35 -3.74 8.06
C ALA A 267 0.55 -4.84 9.11
N ARG A 268 -0.40 -5.77 9.19
CA ARG A 268 -0.29 -6.92 10.10
C ARG A 268 0.87 -7.83 9.75
N THR A 269 1.07 -8.13 8.47
CA THR A 269 2.19 -8.98 8.02
C THR A 269 3.53 -8.32 8.36
N ASP A 270 3.67 -7.02 8.14
CA ASP A 270 4.89 -6.28 8.46
C ASP A 270 5.17 -6.28 9.97
N ALA A 271 4.16 -6.04 10.79
CA ALA A 271 4.29 -6.02 12.24
C ALA A 271 4.69 -7.40 12.81
N GLU A 272 4.15 -8.48 12.23
CA GLU A 272 4.40 -9.85 12.70
C GLU A 272 5.68 -10.46 12.14
N ARG A 273 6.06 -10.10 10.90
CA ARG A 273 7.06 -10.85 10.10
C ARG A 273 8.05 -9.96 9.34
N GLY A 274 7.90 -8.64 9.38
CA GLY A 274 8.70 -7.69 8.62
C GLY A 274 8.25 -7.54 7.16
N VAL A 275 8.58 -6.38 6.58
CA VAL A 275 8.17 -5.98 5.21
C VAL A 275 8.66 -6.94 4.10
N PHE A 276 9.73 -7.69 4.38
CA PHE A 276 10.29 -8.69 3.48
C PHE A 276 9.42 -9.95 3.36
N LYS A 277 8.42 -10.16 4.23
CA LYS A 277 7.46 -11.26 4.11
C LYS A 277 6.33 -10.88 3.15
N ALA A 278 6.07 -11.74 2.17
CA ALA A 278 4.92 -11.61 1.28
C ALA A 278 3.58 -11.61 2.07
N PRO A 279 2.70 -10.60 1.88
CA PRO A 279 1.38 -10.52 2.52
C PRO A 279 0.34 -11.40 1.81
N ALA A 280 0.76 -12.60 1.40
CA ALA A 280 -0.09 -13.65 0.83
C ALA A 280 -0.20 -14.83 1.80
N ASN A 281 -1.15 -15.72 1.51
CA ASN A 281 -1.55 -16.81 2.36
C ASN A 281 -2.06 -16.34 3.73
N GLN A 282 -2.78 -15.21 3.72
CA GLN A 282 -3.30 -14.53 4.91
C GLN A 282 -4.82 -14.49 4.86
N ASN A 283 -5.46 -14.69 6.01
CA ASN A 283 -6.92 -14.53 6.13
C ASN A 283 -7.29 -13.04 6.07
N LEU A 284 -8.44 -12.75 5.46
CA LEU A 284 -9.03 -11.42 5.42
C LEU A 284 -10.14 -11.34 6.49
N ARG A 285 -9.96 -10.48 7.50
CA ARG A 285 -10.92 -10.29 8.61
C ARG A 285 -12.03 -9.34 8.17
N GLY A 286 -13.24 -9.54 8.70
CA GLY A 286 -14.40 -8.69 8.42
C GLY A 286 -15.08 -8.96 7.08
N VAL A 287 -14.70 -10.04 6.38
CA VAL A 287 -15.25 -10.44 5.09
C VAL A 287 -16.13 -11.67 5.25
N LEU A 288 -17.30 -11.65 4.61
CA LEU A 288 -18.28 -12.73 4.58
C LEU A 288 -17.99 -13.73 3.45
N ASP A 289 -17.77 -13.23 2.23
CA ASP A 289 -17.58 -14.09 1.06
C ASP A 289 -16.94 -13.33 -0.13
N LEU A 290 -16.68 -14.04 -1.24
CA LEU A 290 -16.31 -13.50 -2.53
C LEU A 290 -17.47 -13.67 -3.54
N PRO A 291 -17.94 -12.59 -4.19
CA PRO A 291 -18.99 -12.67 -5.22
C PRO A 291 -18.53 -13.42 -6.48
N VAL A 292 -17.21 -13.53 -6.71
CA VAL A 292 -16.63 -14.29 -7.81
C VAL A 292 -15.68 -15.33 -7.26
N LEU A 293 -15.96 -16.61 -7.50
CA LEU A 293 -15.09 -17.72 -7.15
C LEU A 293 -14.22 -18.10 -8.34
N LEU A 294 -12.90 -18.19 -8.10
CA LEU A 294 -11.92 -18.47 -9.14
C LEU A 294 -11.46 -19.93 -9.12
N THR A 295 -11.48 -20.53 -10.31
CA THR A 295 -10.77 -21.78 -10.58
C THR A 295 -9.25 -21.59 -10.55
N ASP A 296 -8.50 -22.69 -10.47
CA ASP A 296 -7.04 -22.63 -10.49
C ASP A 296 -6.51 -22.06 -11.81
N ASP A 297 -7.12 -22.41 -12.95
CA ASP A 297 -6.74 -21.90 -14.27
C ASP A 297 -7.01 -20.40 -14.42
N GLN A 298 -8.19 -19.93 -14.00
CA GLN A 298 -8.50 -18.49 -14.01
C GLN A 298 -7.51 -17.71 -13.14
N ASN A 299 -7.25 -18.18 -11.93
CA ASN A 299 -6.24 -17.60 -11.04
C ASN A 299 -4.85 -17.60 -11.68
N GLY A 300 -4.41 -18.70 -12.31
CA GLY A 300 -3.13 -18.78 -13.00
C GLY A 300 -2.98 -17.71 -14.08
N THR A 301 -3.96 -17.59 -14.98
CA THR A 301 -3.92 -16.61 -16.07
C THR A 301 -3.98 -15.16 -15.59
N LEU A 302 -4.69 -14.88 -14.49
CA LEU A 302 -4.73 -13.56 -13.85
C LEU A 302 -3.40 -13.23 -13.16
N ASN A 303 -2.81 -14.21 -12.46
CA ASN A 303 -1.55 -14.06 -11.77
C ASN A 303 -0.40 -13.76 -12.75
N ASP A 304 -0.41 -14.37 -13.94
CA ASP A 304 0.55 -14.04 -15.01
C ASP A 304 0.45 -12.60 -15.53
N LYS A 305 -0.69 -11.94 -15.29
CA LYS A 305 -0.90 -10.50 -15.56
C LYS A 305 -0.64 -9.61 -14.34
N GLY A 306 -0.07 -10.15 -13.26
CA GLY A 306 0.23 -9.40 -12.04
C GLY A 306 -1.01 -9.05 -11.20
N VAL A 307 -2.10 -9.80 -11.37
CA VAL A 307 -3.32 -9.67 -10.56
C VAL A 307 -3.24 -10.60 -9.35
N ASN A 308 -3.37 -10.05 -8.16
CA ASN A 308 -3.38 -10.81 -6.91
C ASN A 308 -4.82 -11.23 -6.57
N CYS A 309 -5.07 -12.54 -6.63
CA CYS A 309 -6.42 -13.07 -6.41
C CYS A 309 -6.72 -13.31 -4.93
N LEU A 310 -7.96 -13.03 -4.52
CA LEU A 310 -8.55 -13.52 -3.28
C LEU A 310 -9.30 -14.81 -3.59
N ARG A 311 -9.14 -15.83 -2.75
CA ARG A 311 -9.74 -17.16 -2.97
C ARG A 311 -10.26 -17.78 -1.70
N VAL A 312 -11.30 -18.60 -1.82
CA VAL A 312 -11.83 -19.42 -0.73
C VAL A 312 -11.32 -20.85 -0.89
N PHE A 313 -10.76 -21.41 0.17
CA PHE A 313 -10.28 -22.79 0.21
C PHE A 313 -11.03 -23.58 1.29
N PRO A 314 -11.50 -24.81 0.98
CA PRO A 314 -12.10 -25.69 1.98
C PRO A 314 -11.18 -25.89 3.20
N GLY A 315 -11.72 -25.71 4.40
CA GLY A 315 -11.00 -25.88 5.67
C GLY A 315 -9.98 -24.78 6.02
N ARG A 316 -9.71 -23.83 5.11
CA ARG A 316 -8.77 -22.72 5.32
C ARG A 316 -9.43 -21.34 5.24
N GLY A 317 -10.62 -21.28 4.64
CA GLY A 317 -11.39 -20.05 4.49
C GLY A 317 -10.87 -19.17 3.35
N LEU A 318 -11.19 -17.88 3.42
CA LEU A 318 -10.79 -16.87 2.44
C LEU A 318 -9.35 -16.42 2.69
N LEU A 319 -8.52 -16.53 1.66
CA LEU A 319 -7.10 -16.19 1.67
C LEU A 319 -6.75 -15.17 0.59
N VAL A 320 -5.82 -14.27 0.92
CA VAL A 320 -5.04 -13.52 -0.06
C VAL A 320 -4.12 -14.50 -0.78
N TRP A 321 -4.32 -14.70 -2.08
CA TRP A 321 -3.66 -15.76 -2.87
C TRP A 321 -2.80 -15.20 -4.01
N GLY A 322 -2.02 -14.16 -3.69
CA GLY A 322 -1.03 -13.56 -4.58
C GLY A 322 -0.22 -12.48 -3.87
N ALA A 323 1.04 -12.31 -4.26
CA ALA A 323 1.91 -11.23 -3.78
C ALA A 323 2.81 -10.72 -4.92
N ARG A 324 2.25 -10.57 -6.12
CA ARG A 324 2.92 -9.99 -7.28
C ARG A 324 2.66 -8.48 -7.38
N THR A 325 3.61 -7.79 -7.99
CA THR A 325 3.36 -6.45 -8.56
C THR A 325 2.82 -6.63 -9.98
N ARG A 326 2.50 -5.52 -10.66
CA ARG A 326 2.21 -5.55 -12.11
C ARG A 326 3.45 -5.75 -12.98
N SER A 327 4.65 -5.68 -12.43
CA SER A 327 5.88 -5.84 -13.23
C SER A 327 6.11 -7.30 -13.60
N SER A 328 6.38 -7.55 -14.88
CA SER A 328 6.83 -8.86 -15.37
C SER A 328 8.33 -9.10 -15.13
N SER A 329 9.09 -8.03 -14.82
CA SER A 329 10.53 -8.06 -14.52
C SER A 329 10.84 -9.06 -13.42
N ARG A 330 11.91 -9.86 -13.61
CA ARG A 330 12.33 -10.87 -12.64
C ARG A 330 12.68 -10.25 -11.28
N ASP A 331 13.16 -9.02 -11.25
CA ASP A 331 13.63 -8.38 -10.01
C ASP A 331 12.50 -7.71 -9.24
N TRP A 332 11.46 -7.28 -9.95
CA TRP A 332 10.36 -6.52 -9.38
C TRP A 332 9.01 -7.23 -9.36
N ARG A 333 8.95 -8.47 -9.85
CA ARG A 333 7.74 -9.30 -9.87
C ARG A 333 7.06 -9.41 -8.50
N TYR A 334 7.85 -9.44 -7.43
CA TYR A 334 7.35 -9.73 -6.09
C TYR A 334 7.12 -8.48 -5.25
N LEU A 335 5.93 -8.41 -4.66
CA LEU A 335 5.49 -7.30 -3.84
C LEU A 335 6.40 -7.06 -2.63
N ASN A 336 6.73 -8.11 -1.87
CA ASN A 336 7.60 -7.99 -0.71
C ASN A 336 9.02 -7.52 -1.08
N VAL A 337 9.52 -7.90 -2.25
CA VAL A 337 10.83 -7.45 -2.75
C VAL A 337 10.79 -5.96 -3.04
N ARG A 338 9.79 -5.49 -3.80
CA ARG A 338 9.64 -4.06 -4.10
C ARG A 338 9.46 -3.23 -2.83
N ARG A 339 8.61 -3.69 -1.90
CA ARG A 339 8.36 -3.02 -0.62
C ARG A 339 9.61 -2.98 0.27
N LEU A 340 10.36 -4.08 0.35
CA LEU A 340 11.63 -4.11 1.08
C LEU A 340 12.62 -3.08 0.52
N VAL A 341 12.84 -3.07 -0.79
CA VAL A 341 13.81 -2.13 -1.38
C VAL A 341 13.35 -0.68 -1.19
N SER A 342 12.05 -0.38 -1.33
CA SER A 342 11.52 0.96 -1.02
C SER A 342 11.75 1.36 0.43
N PHE A 343 11.54 0.45 1.38
CA PHE A 343 11.85 0.67 2.81
C PHE A 343 13.35 0.93 3.05
N LEU A 344 14.24 0.14 2.44
CA LEU A 344 15.69 0.33 2.59
C LEU A 344 16.13 1.68 2.04
N SER A 345 15.72 2.00 0.81
CA SER A 345 16.06 3.26 0.15
C SER A 345 15.59 4.47 0.94
N ASP A 346 14.35 4.48 1.40
CA ASP A 346 13.77 5.58 2.17
C ASP A 346 14.41 5.73 3.56
N SER A 347 14.69 4.62 4.25
CA SER A 347 15.40 4.62 5.54
C SER A 347 16.79 5.23 5.42
N ILE A 348 17.54 4.80 4.39
CA ILE A 348 18.89 5.32 4.12
C ILE A 348 18.81 6.80 3.76
N GLN A 349 17.93 7.20 2.84
CA GLN A 349 17.79 8.58 2.40
C GLN A 349 17.50 9.53 3.58
N ARG A 350 16.50 9.22 4.41
CA ARG A 350 16.11 10.08 5.54
C ARG A 350 17.17 10.14 6.65
N SER A 351 17.84 9.02 6.91
CA SER A 351 18.84 8.94 7.98
C SER A 351 20.19 9.51 7.57
N THR A 352 20.40 9.80 6.29
CA THR A 352 21.68 10.31 5.75
C THR A 352 21.60 11.76 5.23
N THR A 353 20.46 12.45 5.36
CA THR A 353 20.32 13.87 4.97
C THR A 353 21.36 14.79 5.61
N TRP A 354 21.85 14.46 6.80
CA TRP A 354 22.89 15.23 7.49
C TRP A 354 24.22 15.30 6.74
N ALA A 355 24.49 14.38 5.81
CA ALA A 355 25.73 14.36 5.05
C ALA A 355 25.83 15.52 4.04
N VAL A 356 24.69 16.14 3.71
CA VAL A 356 24.66 17.31 2.83
C VAL A 356 25.40 18.46 3.53
N PHE A 357 26.32 19.11 2.80
CA PHE A 357 27.21 20.17 3.28
C PHE A 357 28.29 19.77 4.30
N GLU A 358 28.49 18.48 4.55
CA GLU A 358 29.68 18.00 5.27
C GLU A 358 30.94 18.06 4.37
N PRO A 359 32.15 18.17 4.95
CA PRO A 359 33.39 18.06 4.18
C PRO A 359 33.47 16.73 3.41
N ASN A 360 33.67 16.81 2.09
CA ASN A 360 33.78 15.64 1.21
C ASN A 360 35.17 14.98 1.34
N ASP A 361 35.34 14.14 2.37
CA ASP A 361 36.60 13.48 2.70
C ASP A 361 36.43 11.98 3.07
N ASP A 362 37.55 11.26 3.24
CA ASP A 362 37.53 9.83 3.62
C ASP A 362 36.78 9.57 4.95
N ARG A 363 36.64 10.58 5.82
CA ARG A 363 35.92 10.46 7.09
C ARG A 363 34.41 10.46 6.85
N LEU A 364 33.90 11.33 5.98
CA LEU A 364 32.49 11.34 5.58
C LEU A 364 32.11 10.00 4.93
N TRP A 365 32.92 9.54 3.97
CA TRP A 365 32.66 8.29 3.26
C TRP A 365 32.68 7.09 4.19
N GLY A 366 33.67 7.01 5.09
CA GLY A 366 33.75 5.95 6.10
C GLY A 366 32.55 5.95 7.05
N THR A 367 32.05 7.13 7.43
CA THR A 367 30.86 7.27 8.28
C THR A 367 29.61 6.76 7.56
N LEU A 368 29.36 7.22 6.33
CA LEU A 368 28.23 6.77 5.51
C LEU A 368 28.26 5.26 5.29
N ARG A 369 29.42 4.73 4.88
CA ARG A 369 29.62 3.29 4.65
C ARG A 369 29.30 2.48 5.91
N HIS A 370 29.85 2.86 7.07
CA HIS A 370 29.61 2.14 8.31
C HIS A 370 28.14 2.19 8.74
N SER A 371 27.47 3.34 8.61
CA SER A 371 26.06 3.49 8.92
C SER A 371 25.17 2.58 8.06
N VAL A 372 25.41 2.53 6.75
CA VAL A 372 24.67 1.68 5.81
C VAL A 372 24.97 0.19 6.06
N VAL A 373 26.24 -0.18 6.23
CA VAL A 373 26.63 -1.58 6.52
C VAL A 373 25.98 -2.08 7.80
N SER A 374 25.97 -1.27 8.87
CA SER A 374 25.33 -1.63 10.13
C SER A 374 23.84 -1.90 9.93
N PHE A 375 23.14 -0.99 9.24
CA PHE A 375 21.72 -1.13 8.98
C PHE A 375 21.39 -2.38 8.15
N LEU A 376 22.09 -2.60 7.04
CA LEU A 376 21.85 -3.78 6.19
C LEU A 376 22.22 -5.08 6.90
N THR A 377 23.22 -5.06 7.79
CA THR A 377 23.53 -6.21 8.67
C THR A 377 22.36 -6.55 9.58
N ASP A 378 21.70 -5.54 10.16
CA ASP A 378 20.52 -5.77 10.99
C ASP A 378 19.33 -6.30 10.18
N GLN A 379 19.15 -5.85 8.93
CA GLN A 379 18.12 -6.39 8.03
C GLN A 379 18.43 -7.84 7.63
N TRP A 380 19.70 -8.16 7.35
CA TRP A 380 20.14 -9.53 7.08
C TRP A 380 19.90 -10.46 8.28
N ARG A 381 20.23 -10.02 9.50
CA ARG A 381 19.96 -10.78 10.75
C ARG A 381 18.47 -11.05 10.96
N GLN A 382 17.60 -10.16 10.51
CA GLN A 382 16.14 -10.34 10.54
C GLN A 382 15.63 -11.31 9.45
N GLY A 383 16.50 -11.74 8.52
CA GLY A 383 16.15 -12.63 7.42
C GLY A 383 15.57 -11.91 6.21
N ALA A 384 15.74 -10.58 6.10
CA ALA A 384 15.25 -9.81 4.96
C ALA A 384 16.12 -10.00 3.70
N LEU A 385 17.41 -10.30 3.89
CA LEU A 385 18.41 -10.48 2.84
C LEU A 385 18.91 -11.93 2.80
N LEU A 386 19.14 -12.46 1.59
CA LEU A 386 19.66 -13.80 1.33
C LEU A 386 21.17 -13.85 1.56
N GLY A 387 21.70 -14.99 1.97
CA GLY A 387 23.15 -15.20 2.14
C GLY A 387 23.50 -15.75 3.51
N ARG A 388 24.55 -16.57 3.59
CA ARG A 388 25.07 -17.14 4.84
C ARG A 388 25.97 -16.15 5.59
N THR A 389 26.50 -15.16 4.89
CA THR A 389 27.31 -14.07 5.43
C THR A 389 26.80 -12.72 4.90
N PRO A 390 27.09 -11.60 5.58
CA PRO A 390 26.75 -10.26 5.08
C PRO A 390 27.28 -9.98 3.66
N ASP A 391 28.50 -10.44 3.35
CA ASP A 391 29.13 -10.19 2.04
C ASP A 391 28.45 -10.95 0.88
N GLU A 392 27.73 -12.04 1.16
CA GLU A 392 26.86 -12.70 0.18
C GLU A 392 25.52 -11.96 0.01
N ALA A 393 25.12 -11.16 1.00
CA ALA A 393 23.80 -10.57 1.11
C ALA A 393 23.71 -9.14 0.57
N PHE A 394 24.76 -8.35 0.75
CA PHE A 394 24.83 -6.98 0.28
C PHE A 394 26.27 -6.50 0.12
N TYR A 395 26.45 -5.41 -0.62
CA TYR A 395 27.70 -4.65 -0.65
C TYR A 395 27.42 -3.16 -0.46
N VAL A 396 28.42 -2.44 0.07
CA VAL A 396 28.39 -0.97 0.20
C VAL A 396 29.77 -0.43 -0.19
N ILE A 397 29.83 0.36 -1.26
CA ILE A 397 31.04 1.03 -1.73
C ILE A 397 30.84 2.53 -1.54
N CYS A 398 31.66 3.13 -0.68
CA CYS A 398 31.73 4.58 -0.49
C CYS A 398 33.15 4.87 -0.03
N ASP A 399 34.06 4.92 -1.01
CA ASP A 399 35.48 5.15 -0.81
C ASP A 399 36.10 5.70 -2.10
N ARG A 400 37.43 5.74 -2.18
CA ARG A 400 38.17 6.28 -3.32
C ARG A 400 37.92 5.56 -4.64
N THR A 401 37.31 4.37 -4.63
CA THR A 401 36.99 3.63 -5.86
C THR A 401 35.84 4.28 -6.63
N ASN A 402 34.85 4.88 -5.93
CA ASN A 402 33.72 5.57 -6.53
C ASN A 402 33.63 7.07 -6.18
N ASN A 403 34.44 7.55 -5.24
CA ASN A 403 34.64 8.97 -4.94
C ASN A 403 36.03 9.40 -5.47
N THR A 404 36.12 9.56 -6.79
CA THR A 404 37.33 9.99 -7.52
C THR A 404 37.54 11.50 -7.40
N PRO A 405 38.72 12.04 -7.74
CA PRO A 405 38.95 13.48 -7.80
C PRO A 405 37.86 14.24 -8.58
N ASP A 406 37.44 13.71 -9.74
CA ASP A 406 36.39 14.32 -10.56
C ASP A 406 35.04 14.42 -9.83
N THR A 407 34.63 13.37 -9.10
CA THR A 407 33.37 13.40 -8.33
C THR A 407 33.46 14.35 -7.14
N ILE A 408 34.64 14.47 -6.53
CA ILE A 408 34.89 15.38 -5.40
C ILE A 408 34.85 16.83 -5.89
N ASP A 409 35.51 17.12 -7.01
CA ASP A 409 35.51 18.43 -7.65
C ASP A 409 34.10 18.85 -8.10
N ALA A 410 33.26 17.88 -8.47
CA ALA A 410 31.84 18.08 -8.75
C ALA A 410 30.97 18.25 -7.48
N GLY A 411 31.54 18.16 -6.29
CA GLY A 411 30.83 18.27 -5.01
C GLY A 411 29.93 17.07 -4.70
N GLN A 412 30.20 15.90 -5.28
CA GLN A 412 29.39 14.70 -5.14
C GLN A 412 30.02 13.69 -4.18
N VAL A 413 29.17 12.98 -3.44
CA VAL A 413 29.53 11.77 -2.70
C VAL A 413 28.73 10.61 -3.27
N ILE A 414 29.42 9.55 -3.71
CA ILE A 414 28.82 8.34 -4.29
C ILE A 414 28.90 7.20 -3.27
N CYS A 415 27.76 6.59 -3.00
CA CYS A 415 27.63 5.41 -2.14
C CYS A 415 26.82 4.35 -2.90
N ASP A 416 27.52 3.37 -3.49
CA ASP A 416 26.91 2.28 -4.24
C ASP A 416 26.49 1.16 -3.30
N ILE A 417 25.23 0.75 -3.40
CA ILE A 417 24.63 -0.24 -2.51
C ILE A 417 23.96 -1.31 -3.37
N GLY A 418 24.35 -2.56 -3.17
CA GLY A 418 23.66 -3.72 -3.73
C GLY A 418 23.11 -4.60 -2.61
N VAL A 419 21.91 -5.17 -2.82
CA VAL A 419 21.24 -6.04 -1.85
C VAL A 419 20.67 -7.27 -2.55
N ALA A 420 20.57 -8.39 -1.83
CA ALA A 420 19.95 -9.63 -2.27
C ALA A 420 18.65 -9.92 -1.47
N PRO A 421 17.47 -9.43 -1.90
CA PRO A 421 16.20 -9.66 -1.20
C PRO A 421 15.76 -11.13 -1.21
N VAL A 422 15.12 -11.57 -0.12
CA VAL A 422 14.43 -12.87 -0.10
C VAL A 422 13.20 -12.87 -1.01
N ARG A 423 13.11 -13.86 -1.90
CA ARG A 423 11.97 -14.08 -2.81
C ARG A 423 11.03 -15.15 -2.25
N PRO A 424 9.70 -15.01 -2.40
CA PRO A 424 8.75 -16.02 -1.91
C PRO A 424 8.75 -17.27 -2.80
N ALA A 425 8.43 -18.43 -2.22
CA ALA A 425 8.13 -19.64 -2.96
C ALA A 425 6.64 -19.65 -3.37
N GLU A 426 6.35 -19.40 -4.65
CA GLU A 426 4.97 -19.45 -5.19
C GLU A 426 4.54 -20.87 -5.59
N PHE A 427 5.49 -21.70 -6.03
CA PHE A 427 5.24 -23.04 -6.52
C PHE A 427 6.07 -24.04 -5.72
N VAL A 428 5.42 -25.10 -5.23
CA VAL A 428 6.08 -26.23 -4.58
C VAL A 428 5.77 -27.47 -5.41
N GLN A 429 6.77 -27.98 -6.13
CA GLN A 429 6.65 -29.18 -6.94
C GLN A 429 7.26 -30.36 -6.20
N PHE A 430 6.47 -31.39 -5.95
CA PHE A 430 6.95 -32.68 -5.44
C PHE A 430 7.04 -33.68 -6.61
N THR A 431 8.22 -34.27 -6.80
CA THR A 431 8.40 -35.40 -7.73
C THR A 431 8.53 -36.67 -6.91
N ILE A 432 7.56 -37.58 -7.05
CA ILE A 432 7.57 -38.88 -6.38
C ILE A 432 8.02 -39.92 -7.41
N THR A 433 9.17 -40.54 -7.17
CA THR A 433 9.68 -41.65 -7.99
C THR A 433 9.54 -42.94 -7.21
N GLN A 434 8.85 -43.93 -7.79
CA GLN A 434 8.83 -45.28 -7.25
C GLN A 434 10.19 -45.93 -7.53
N LEU A 435 10.96 -46.22 -6.49
CA LEU A 435 12.16 -47.03 -6.61
C LEU A 435 11.75 -48.50 -6.83
N ALA A 436 12.29 -49.15 -7.86
CA ALA A 436 12.13 -50.59 -8.04
C ALA A 436 12.68 -51.33 -6.81
N GLY A 437 11.94 -52.32 -6.31
CA GLY A 437 12.25 -53.02 -5.06
C GLY A 437 13.70 -53.53 -5.03
N GLN A 438 14.35 -53.41 -3.88
CA GLN A 438 15.67 -53.99 -3.63
C GLN A 438 15.71 -55.41 -4.19
N PRO A 439 16.75 -55.81 -4.96
CA PRO A 439 16.91 -57.19 -5.35
C PRO A 439 16.92 -58.04 -4.09
N GLY A 440 15.98 -58.99 -4.00
CA GLY A 440 15.84 -59.88 -2.86
C GLY A 440 17.18 -60.46 -2.43
N GLY A 441 17.37 -60.53 -1.12
CA GLY A 441 18.59 -61.04 -0.49
C GLY A 441 19.02 -62.38 -1.10
N LYS A 442 20.33 -62.51 -1.33
CA LYS A 442 20.94 -63.79 -1.66
C LYS A 442 20.74 -64.74 -0.47
N SER A 443 19.97 -65.81 -0.71
CA SER A 443 20.02 -67.06 0.07
C SER A 443 21.34 -67.79 -0.14
#